data_AF-A0A088F1L4-F1
#
_entry.id   AF-A0A088F1L4-F1
#
_cell.length_a   1.000
_cell.length_b   1.000
_cell.length_c   1.000
_cell.angle_alpha   90.00
_cell.angle_beta   90.00
_cell.angle_gamma   90.00
#
_symmetry.space_group_name_H-M   'P 1'
#
loop_
_entity.id
_entity.type
_entity.pdbx_description
1 polymer ?
#
loop_
_entity_poly.entity_id
_entity_poly.type
_entity_poly.pdbx_seq_one_letter_code
_entity_poly.pdbx_strand_id
1 'polypeptide(L)'
;MKNIIKIILVGGLLVFTINFFFNKSTEELAKEVCDCYKTVRKIQNFDEKLKKGAECKNLYMDNLDKVNEIASDMDYEQTKQEMAKFTLILEKCQ
;
A
#
# COMPACT_ATOMS: atom_id res chain seq x y z
N MET A 1 -17.21 -3.80 49.86
CA MET A 1 -15.82 -3.69 49.35
C MET A 1 -15.19 -5.07 49.34
N LYS A 2 -14.75 -5.52 48.14
CA LYS A 2 -14.01 -6.74 47.76
C LYS A 2 -14.65 -7.27 46.46
N ASN A 3 -14.39 -6.57 45.36
CA ASN A 3 -13.42 -7.00 44.34
C ASN A 3 -14.04 -8.13 43.50
N ILE A 4 -14.86 -7.80 42.49
CA ILE A 4 -14.42 -7.65 41.09
C ILE A 4 -13.39 -8.72 40.75
N ILE A 5 -13.84 -9.97 40.71
CA ILE A 5 -13.07 -11.10 40.21
C ILE A 5 -13.86 -11.68 39.04
N LYS A 6 -13.22 -11.64 37.86
CA LYS A 6 -13.58 -12.30 36.59
C LYS A 6 -14.43 -11.54 35.57
N ILE A 7 -14.12 -10.28 35.30
CA ILE A 7 -14.36 -9.67 33.97
C ILE A 7 -13.06 -9.06 33.42
N ILE A 8 -11.98 -9.85 33.45
CA ILE A 8 -10.72 -9.52 32.76
C ILE A 8 -10.20 -10.81 32.12
N LEU A 9 -10.94 -11.34 31.16
CA LEU A 9 -10.47 -12.47 30.33
C LEU A 9 -11.03 -12.46 28.90
N VAL A 10 -11.63 -11.34 28.47
CA VAL A 10 -12.15 -11.18 27.09
C VAL A 10 -11.65 -9.89 26.43
N GLY A 11 -11.09 -8.93 27.18
CA GLY A 11 -10.65 -7.64 26.64
C GLY A 11 -9.20 -7.55 26.18
N GLY A 12 -8.34 -8.52 26.55
CA GLY A 12 -6.90 -8.44 26.30
C GLY A 12 -6.40 -9.20 25.06
N LEU A 13 -7.20 -10.12 24.51
CA LEU A 13 -6.78 -10.99 23.41
C LEU A 13 -7.40 -10.63 22.05
N LEU A 14 -8.28 -9.63 22.00
CA LEU A 14 -8.94 -9.18 20.76
C LEU A 14 -8.44 -7.83 20.24
N VAL A 15 -7.60 -7.11 21.00
CA VAL A 15 -7.07 -5.81 20.55
C VAL A 15 -5.79 -5.98 19.71
N PHE A 16 -5.20 -7.17 19.67
CA PHE A 16 -3.99 -7.43 18.88
C PHE A 16 -4.23 -8.00 17.47
N THR A 17 -5.49 -8.20 17.05
CA THR A 17 -5.79 -8.84 15.75
C THR A 17 -6.60 -7.98 14.78
N ILE A 18 -6.94 -6.72 15.10
CA ILE A 18 -7.75 -5.86 14.22
C ILE A 18 -6.89 -5.00 13.24
N ASN A 19 -5.58 -4.85 13.48
CA ASN A 19 -4.69 -4.18 12.52
C ASN A 19 -4.09 -5.11 11.45
N PHE A 20 -4.48 -6.38 11.40
CA PHE A 20 -3.81 -7.39 10.55
C PHE A 20 -4.35 -7.50 9.11
N PHE A 21 -5.27 -6.65 8.65
CA PHE A 21 -6.01 -6.94 7.41
C PHE A 21 -6.14 -5.84 6.34
N PHE A 22 -5.41 -4.71 6.44
CA PHE A 22 -5.47 -3.68 5.38
C PHE A 22 -4.13 -3.14 4.87
N ASN A 23 -3.00 -3.78 5.19
CA ASN A 23 -1.74 -3.44 4.53
C ASN A 23 -1.68 -4.14 3.18
N LYS A 24 -1.93 -3.40 2.09
CA LYS A 24 -1.68 -3.86 0.73
C LYS A 24 -0.21 -4.26 0.59
N SER A 25 0.04 -5.38 -0.06
CA SER A 25 1.41 -5.79 -0.42
C SER A 25 2.04 -4.82 -1.42
N THR A 26 3.37 -4.79 -1.47
CA THR A 26 4.15 -4.06 -2.49
C THR A 26 3.67 -4.34 -3.91
N GLU A 27 3.29 -5.60 -4.20
CA GLU A 27 2.77 -5.98 -5.51
C GLU A 27 1.39 -5.36 -5.82
N GLU A 28 0.49 -5.34 -4.83
CA GLU A 28 -0.84 -4.73 -4.98
C GLU A 28 -0.73 -3.23 -5.16
N LEU A 29 0.17 -2.59 -4.40
CA LEU A 29 0.48 -1.17 -4.52
C LEU A 29 1.02 -0.82 -5.92
N ALA A 30 1.93 -1.64 -6.45
CA ALA A 30 2.47 -1.44 -7.80
C ALA A 30 1.42 -1.70 -8.89
N LYS A 31 0.57 -2.74 -8.74
CA LYS A 31 -0.53 -3.05 -9.67
C LYS A 31 -1.55 -1.92 -9.76
N GLU A 32 -1.91 -1.30 -8.64
CA GLU A 32 -2.87 -0.19 -8.61
C GLU A 32 -2.38 1.01 -9.43
N VAL A 33 -1.10 1.37 -9.27
CA VAL A 33 -0.45 2.42 -10.08
C VAL A 33 -0.41 2.02 -11.55
N CYS A 34 -0.04 0.77 -11.83
CA CYS A 34 0.00 0.24 -13.19
C CYS A 34 -1.37 0.33 -13.91
N ASP A 35 -2.43 -0.11 -13.24
CA ASP A 35 -3.79 -0.07 -13.80
C ASP A 35 -4.31 1.36 -14.00
N CYS A 36 -3.90 2.29 -13.13
CA CYS A 36 -4.16 3.71 -13.32
C CYS A 36 -3.52 4.21 -14.63
N TYR A 37 -2.22 3.96 -14.86
CA TYR A 37 -1.54 4.40 -16.07
C TYR A 37 -2.06 3.70 -17.34
N LYS A 38 -2.46 2.41 -17.26
CA LYS A 38 -3.16 1.74 -18.37
C LYS A 38 -4.46 2.44 -18.73
N THR A 39 -5.18 2.95 -17.73
CA THR A 39 -6.41 3.73 -17.95
C THR A 39 -6.08 5.04 -18.66
N VAL A 40 -5.06 5.79 -18.21
CA VAL A 40 -4.59 7.02 -18.88
C VAL A 40 -4.29 6.80 -20.36
N ARG A 41 -3.68 5.66 -20.72
CA ARG A 41 -3.36 5.35 -22.13
C ARG A 41 -4.58 5.17 -23.02
N LYS A 42 -5.73 4.79 -22.44
CA LYS A 42 -6.99 4.58 -23.18
C LYS A 42 -7.79 5.87 -23.36
N ILE A 43 -7.45 6.94 -22.64
CA ILE A 43 -8.16 8.22 -22.71
C ILE A 43 -7.74 8.97 -23.98
N GLN A 44 -8.72 9.32 -24.80
CA GLN A 44 -8.52 10.07 -26.05
C GLN A 44 -8.55 11.59 -25.83
N ASN A 45 -9.37 12.08 -24.90
CA ASN A 45 -9.44 13.51 -24.57
C ASN A 45 -8.15 13.95 -23.86
N PHE A 46 -7.48 14.97 -24.38
CA PHE A 46 -6.18 15.38 -23.89
C PHE A 46 -6.22 15.96 -22.47
N ASP A 47 -7.20 16.81 -22.16
CA ASP A 47 -7.33 17.43 -20.84
C ASP A 47 -7.65 16.39 -19.76
N GLU A 48 -8.54 15.45 -20.08
CA GLU A 48 -8.88 14.32 -19.21
C GLU A 48 -7.67 13.40 -19.00
N LYS A 49 -6.89 13.16 -20.06
CA LYS A 49 -5.65 12.37 -20.00
C LYS A 49 -4.61 13.03 -19.10
N LEU A 50 -4.44 14.35 -19.18
CA LEU A 50 -3.55 15.11 -18.30
C LEU A 50 -4.02 15.02 -16.83
N LYS A 51 -5.30 15.26 -16.58
CA LYS A 51 -5.88 15.18 -15.24
C LYS A 51 -5.69 13.79 -14.64
N LYS A 52 -6.02 12.74 -15.39
CA LYS A 52 -5.86 11.35 -14.94
C LYS A 52 -4.39 10.97 -14.77
N GLY A 53 -3.51 11.48 -15.63
CA GLY A 53 -2.06 11.32 -15.47
C GLY A 53 -1.54 11.90 -14.16
N ALA A 54 -2.02 13.09 -13.78
CA ALA A 54 -1.69 13.68 -12.48
C ALA A 54 -2.22 12.86 -11.30
N GLU A 55 -3.45 12.33 -11.40
CA GLU A 55 -4.02 11.41 -10.39
C GLU A 55 -3.15 10.15 -10.23
N CYS A 56 -2.72 9.52 -11.34
CA CYS A 56 -1.85 8.35 -11.28
C CYS A 56 -0.45 8.66 -10.74
N LYS A 57 0.06 9.88 -10.97
CA LYS A 57 1.32 10.33 -10.37
C LYS A 57 1.21 10.47 -8.85
N ASN A 58 0.13 11.05 -8.35
CA ASN A 58 -0.11 11.14 -6.91
C ASN A 58 -0.23 9.75 -6.30
N LEU A 59 -1.01 8.86 -6.93
CA LEU A 59 -1.13 7.47 -6.52
C LEU A 59 0.22 6.74 -6.48
N TYR A 60 1.11 7.00 -7.43
CA TYR A 60 2.48 6.46 -7.42
C TYR A 60 3.25 6.93 -6.19
N MET A 61 3.23 8.23 -5.87
CA MET A 61 3.92 8.77 -4.70
C MET A 61 3.34 8.20 -3.40
N ASP A 62 2.02 8.18 -3.26
CA ASP A 62 1.34 7.65 -2.07
C ASP A 62 1.65 6.15 -1.86
N ASN A 63 1.72 5.38 -2.94
CA ASN A 63 2.04 3.96 -2.86
C ASN A 63 3.54 3.72 -2.65
N LEU A 64 4.42 4.60 -3.14
CA LEU A 64 5.85 4.56 -2.82
C LEU A 64 6.08 4.80 -1.32
N ASP A 65 5.38 5.75 -0.72
CA ASP A 65 5.44 6.02 0.71
C ASP A 65 4.99 4.81 1.53
N LYS A 66 3.91 4.13 1.12
CA LYS A 66 3.50 2.87 1.77
C LYS A 66 4.53 1.75 1.62
N VAL A 67 5.21 1.65 0.48
CA VAL A 67 6.31 0.67 0.32
C VAL A 67 7.48 1.05 1.23
N ASN A 68 7.76 2.35 1.42
CA ASN A 68 8.76 2.83 2.38
C ASN A 68 8.37 2.47 3.82
N GLU A 69 7.10 2.61 4.19
CA GLU A 69 6.58 2.20 5.50
C GLU A 69 6.68 0.68 5.71
N ILE A 70 6.34 -0.11 4.69
CA ILE A 70 6.51 -1.58 4.74
C ILE A 70 7.99 -1.93 4.95
N ALA A 71 8.89 -1.20 4.27
CA ALA A 71 10.32 -1.42 4.33
C ALA A 71 10.98 -0.88 5.62
N SER A 72 10.38 0.10 6.31
CA SER A 72 11.00 0.71 7.49
C SER A 72 11.16 -0.26 8.67
N ASP A 73 10.35 -1.31 8.69
CA ASP A 73 10.42 -2.39 9.69
C ASP A 73 11.36 -3.54 9.26
N MET A 74 12.01 -3.43 8.10
CA MET A 74 12.84 -4.47 7.49
C MET A 74 14.34 -4.15 7.56
N ASP A 75 15.17 -5.18 7.36
CA ASP A 75 16.60 -4.95 7.15
C ASP A 75 16.89 -4.27 5.79
N TYR A 76 18.11 -3.76 5.63
CA TYR A 76 18.51 -3.00 4.44
C TYR A 76 18.35 -3.79 3.13
N GLU A 77 18.65 -5.10 3.12
CA GLU A 77 18.56 -5.92 1.92
C GLU A 77 17.10 -6.23 1.58
N GLN A 78 16.26 -6.47 2.57
CA GLN A 78 14.81 -6.64 2.41
C GLN A 78 14.15 -5.36 1.89
N THR A 79 14.53 -4.19 2.44
CA THR A 79 14.08 -2.87 1.95
C THR A 79 14.39 -2.71 0.47
N LYS A 80 15.64 -3.00 0.08
CA LYS A 80 16.07 -2.91 -1.32
C LYS A 80 15.29 -3.86 -2.22
N GLN A 81 14.97 -5.06 -1.75
CA GLN A 81 14.15 -6.03 -2.49
C GLN A 81 12.71 -5.56 -2.67
N GLU A 82 12.06 -4.99 -1.66
CA GLU A 82 10.70 -4.46 -1.77
C GLU A 82 10.63 -3.25 -2.72
N MET A 83 11.59 -2.33 -2.62
CA MET A 83 11.70 -1.21 -3.57
C MET A 83 11.95 -1.68 -5.01
N ALA A 84 12.81 -2.69 -5.17
CA ALA A 84 13.08 -3.29 -6.47
C ALA A 84 11.84 -3.99 -7.05
N LYS A 85 11.05 -4.69 -6.22
CA LYS A 85 9.78 -5.31 -6.64
C LYS A 85 8.78 -4.26 -7.12
N PHE A 86 8.60 -3.18 -6.36
CA PHE A 86 7.70 -2.09 -6.73
C PHE A 86 8.09 -1.49 -8.09
N THR A 87 9.37 -1.18 -8.25
CA THR A 87 9.91 -0.60 -9.49
C THR A 87 9.77 -1.55 -10.68
N LEU A 88 10.15 -2.82 -10.50
CA LEU A 88 10.14 -3.83 -11.56
C LEU A 88 8.73 -4.15 -12.07
N ILE A 89 7.72 -4.11 -11.19
CA ILE A 89 6.32 -4.27 -11.62
C ILE A 89 5.87 -3.07 -12.46
N LEU A 90 6.29 -1.86 -12.11
CA LEU A 90 5.96 -0.64 -12.87
C LEU A 90 6.69 -0.57 -14.20
N GLU A 91 7.95 -1.01 -14.28
CA GLU A 91 8.69 -1.14 -15.54
C GLU A 91 7.99 -2.11 -16.49
N LYS A 92 7.54 -3.27 -15.98
CA LYS A 92 6.75 -4.23 -16.77
C LYS A 92 5.36 -3.73 -17.17
N CYS A 93 4.90 -2.64 -16.58
CA CYS A 93 3.63 -2.01 -16.94
C CYS A 93 3.75 -1.06 -18.14
N GLN A 94 4.97 -0.62 -18.49
CA GLN A 94 5.24 0.21 -19.67
C GLN A 94 4.87 -0.53 -20.95
#